data_AF-A0A7X9E086-F1
#
_entry.id   AF-A0A7X9E086-F1
#
_cell.length_a   1.000
_cell.length_b   1.000
_cell.length_c   1.000
_cell.angle_alpha   90.00
_cell.angle_beta   90.00
_cell.angle_gamma   90.00
#
_symmetry.space_group_name_H-M   'P 1'
#
loop_
_entity.id
_entity.type
_entity.pdbx_description
1 polymer ?
#
loop_
_entity_poly.entity_id
_entity_poly.type
_entity_poly.pdbx_seq_one_letter_code
_entity_poly.pdbx_strand_id
1 'polypeptide(L)'
;TGTVQYYSGAWRDFGTTADGIASKELLPGNYSFRMIYAFASKDKTQDISTNNVVVFQTVNATVQLKNSSGEFTDQGTVQYYSGAWRDFGITTNGVATKELLPNNYSFRMTSAFASRDKQQDINSNSTVVFQTVNATIQLKNSLGNFIDQGTVQYYSGAWRDFGVTANGAASKELLPNNYSFRMSYAYSSNDKAQDIGANNTVVFQTVNTVVQLKNSLGNLIDQGVVQYYSGAWRSFGTTSNGVTSLELLPNNYSFRMTHEYLSLDKSQNTGTSNVVTFNTVLSRVRVRDNQNQPINNATVRYYAGAWRNYGITSNGEVTKELLPVNLTLRAIVGTIQQDKTQNLLTNPFVEFTF
;
A
#
# COMPACT_ATOMS: atom_id res chain seq x y z
N THR A 1 36.76 17.69 -25.37
CA THR A 1 38.22 17.57 -25.49
C THR A 1 38.69 16.36 -24.70
N GLY A 2 39.65 15.61 -25.22
CA GLY A 2 40.29 14.50 -24.51
C GLY A 2 41.63 14.96 -23.93
N THR A 3 42.07 14.36 -22.83
CA THR A 3 43.44 14.51 -22.31
C THR A 3 44.22 13.25 -22.64
N VAL A 4 45.49 13.42 -23.02
CA VAL A 4 46.38 12.32 -23.39
C VAL A 4 47.53 12.29 -22.39
N GLN A 5 47.91 11.10 -21.97
CA GLN A 5 49.11 10.84 -21.18
C GLN A 5 49.96 9.78 -21.88
N TYR A 6 51.26 9.76 -21.59
CA TYR A 6 52.16 8.70 -22.02
C TYR A 6 52.99 8.20 -20.83
N TYR A 7 53.39 6.94 -20.87
CA TYR A 7 54.16 6.32 -19.79
C TYR A 7 55.66 6.42 -20.06
N SER A 8 56.40 7.01 -19.12
CA SER A 8 57.87 7.08 -19.12
C SER A 8 58.37 7.10 -17.68
N GLY A 9 58.45 5.90 -17.07
CA GLY A 9 58.69 5.69 -15.64
C GLY A 9 57.52 6.08 -14.72
N ALA A 10 56.69 7.03 -15.17
CA ALA A 10 55.41 7.41 -14.59
C ALA A 10 54.49 7.92 -15.72
N TRP A 11 53.20 8.07 -15.44
CA TRP A 11 52.29 8.75 -16.36
C TRP A 11 52.65 10.24 -16.46
N ARG A 12 52.98 10.68 -17.67
CA ARG A 12 53.33 12.06 -18.00
C ARG A 12 52.24 12.66 -18.86
N ASP A 13 51.97 13.95 -18.67
CA ASP A 13 51.05 14.69 -19.52
C ASP A 13 51.58 14.74 -20.97
N PHE A 14 50.74 14.35 -21.92
CA PHE A 14 51.02 14.48 -23.35
C PHE A 14 50.39 15.75 -23.91
N GLY A 15 49.21 16.13 -23.41
CA GLY A 15 48.46 17.32 -23.82
C GLY A 15 46.96 17.06 -23.92
N THR A 16 46.24 18.02 -24.47
CA THR A 16 44.80 17.91 -24.78
C THR A 16 44.57 17.85 -26.27
N THR A 17 43.49 17.20 -26.70
CA THR A 17 43.11 17.18 -28.12
C THR A 17 42.41 18.48 -28.52
N ALA A 18 42.89 19.09 -29.59
CA ALA A 18 42.23 20.14 -30.36
C ALA A 18 41.84 19.55 -31.72
N ASP A 19 40.57 19.65 -32.09
CA ASP A 19 40.02 19.04 -33.32
C ASP A 19 40.38 17.54 -33.47
N GLY A 20 40.42 16.83 -32.34
CA GLY A 20 40.73 15.40 -32.28
C GLY A 20 42.22 15.04 -32.27
N ILE A 21 43.13 16.01 -32.36
CA ILE A 21 44.58 15.77 -32.46
C ILE A 21 45.31 16.39 -31.25
N ALA A 22 46.28 15.65 -30.72
CA ALA A 22 47.31 16.17 -29.81
C ALA A 22 48.68 15.75 -30.36
N SER A 23 49.68 16.62 -30.27
CA SER A 23 51.03 16.37 -30.78
C SER A 23 52.08 16.61 -29.71
N LYS A 24 53.07 15.72 -29.62
CA LYS A 24 54.23 15.87 -28.74
C LYS A 24 55.44 15.17 -29.36
N GLU A 25 56.60 15.80 -29.25
CA GLU A 25 57.87 15.20 -29.67
C GLU A 25 58.33 14.16 -28.64
N LEU A 26 58.63 12.95 -29.11
CA LEU A 26 59.12 11.83 -28.32
C LEU A 26 60.23 11.12 -29.12
N LEU A 27 61.23 10.57 -28.42
CA LEU A 27 62.24 9.73 -29.07
C LEU A 27 61.59 8.45 -29.65
N PRO A 28 62.15 7.85 -30.70
CA PRO A 28 61.64 6.58 -31.23
C PRO A 28 61.62 5.47 -30.17
N GLY A 29 60.52 4.72 -30.09
CA GLY A 29 60.40 3.59 -29.18
C GLY A 29 58.96 3.13 -28.93
N ASN A 30 58.82 2.13 -28.05
CA ASN A 30 57.51 1.61 -27.63
C ASN A 30 56.99 2.35 -26.39
N TYR A 31 55.81 2.94 -26.49
CA TYR A 31 55.17 3.70 -25.41
C TYR A 31 53.75 3.21 -25.15
N SER A 32 53.35 3.25 -23.88
CA SER A 32 51.94 3.18 -23.51
C SER A 32 51.34 4.59 -23.45
N PHE A 33 50.27 4.80 -24.19
CA PHE A 33 49.48 6.01 -24.20
C PHE A 33 48.17 5.76 -23.46
N ARG A 34 47.67 6.80 -22.80
CA ARG A 34 46.38 6.79 -22.11
C ARG A 34 45.56 7.95 -22.62
N MET A 35 44.41 7.63 -23.19
CA MET A 35 43.37 8.60 -23.50
C MET A 35 42.43 8.70 -22.31
N ILE A 36 42.14 9.92 -21.86
CA ILE A 36 41.10 10.21 -20.88
C ILE A 36 40.05 11.07 -21.58
N TYR A 37 38.82 10.58 -21.62
CA TYR A 37 37.70 11.25 -22.26
C TYR A 37 36.40 10.90 -21.54
N ALA A 38 35.56 11.90 -21.30
CA ALA A 38 34.30 11.76 -20.57
C ALA A 38 34.46 11.02 -19.22
N PHE A 39 35.53 11.38 -18.48
CA PHE A 39 35.95 10.82 -17.18
C PHE A 39 36.44 9.36 -17.20
N ALA A 40 36.36 8.67 -18.34
CA ALA A 40 36.91 7.34 -18.51
C ALA A 40 38.34 7.41 -19.06
N SER A 41 39.12 6.35 -18.86
CA SER A 41 40.43 6.18 -19.47
C SER A 41 40.49 4.92 -20.32
N LYS A 42 41.31 4.92 -21.36
CA LYS A 42 41.67 3.74 -22.14
C LYS A 42 43.15 3.82 -22.54
N ASP A 43 43.85 2.71 -22.37
CA ASP A 43 45.28 2.62 -22.62
C ASP A 43 45.54 1.88 -23.94
N LYS A 44 46.59 2.28 -24.64
CA LYS A 44 47.06 1.65 -25.88
C LYS A 44 48.59 1.71 -25.93
N THR A 45 49.22 0.58 -26.19
CA THR A 45 50.67 0.49 -26.39
C THR A 45 50.97 0.49 -27.89
N GLN A 46 51.96 1.27 -28.31
CA GLN A 46 52.36 1.37 -29.72
C GLN A 46 53.85 1.75 -29.85
N ASP A 47 54.52 1.15 -30.83
CA ASP A 47 55.87 1.51 -31.24
C ASP A 47 55.84 2.67 -32.25
N ILE A 48 56.21 3.86 -31.79
CA ILE A 48 56.18 5.08 -32.59
C ILE A 48 57.35 5.19 -33.57
N SER A 49 58.34 4.30 -33.50
CA SER A 49 59.41 4.21 -34.53
C SER A 49 58.89 3.67 -35.86
N THR A 50 57.80 2.89 -35.81
CA THR A 50 57.16 2.27 -36.99
C THR A 50 55.94 3.05 -37.46
N ASN A 51 55.12 3.53 -36.53
CA ASN A 51 53.95 4.36 -36.80
C ASN A 51 53.77 5.38 -35.67
N ASN A 52 54.01 6.65 -35.98
CA ASN A 52 53.93 7.75 -35.03
C ASN A 52 52.50 8.26 -34.77
N VAL A 53 51.47 7.68 -35.40
CA VAL A 53 50.07 8.06 -35.20
C VAL A 53 49.35 7.06 -34.28
N VAL A 54 49.06 7.47 -33.05
CA VAL A 54 48.34 6.65 -32.07
C VAL A 54 46.86 7.00 -32.07
N VAL A 55 46.03 6.12 -32.63
CA VAL A 55 44.58 6.35 -32.74
C VAL A 55 43.83 5.76 -31.54
N PHE A 56 43.03 6.61 -30.90
CA PHE A 56 41.95 6.23 -29.98
C PHE A 56 40.61 6.55 -30.65
N GLN A 57 39.69 5.59 -30.65
CA GLN A 57 38.37 5.73 -31.24
C GLN A 57 37.31 5.67 -30.14
N THR A 58 36.40 6.63 -30.13
CA THR A 58 35.18 6.58 -29.31
C THR A 58 34.12 5.73 -29.99
N VAL A 59 33.13 5.31 -29.22
CA VAL A 59 31.92 4.67 -29.69
C VAL A 59 30.75 5.56 -29.35
N ASN A 60 29.82 5.74 -30.29
CA ASN A 60 28.54 6.35 -30.03
C ASN A 60 27.65 5.38 -29.22
N ALA A 61 27.73 5.47 -27.89
CA ALA A 61 26.89 4.67 -27.02
C ALA A 61 25.45 5.14 -27.15
N THR A 62 24.52 4.20 -27.28
CA THR A 62 23.09 4.46 -27.42
C THR A 62 22.36 3.80 -26.27
N VAL A 63 21.58 4.56 -25.50
CA VAL A 63 20.72 4.04 -24.44
C VAL A 63 19.27 4.19 -24.87
N GLN A 64 18.52 3.09 -24.85
CA GLN A 64 17.13 3.03 -25.25
C GLN A 64 16.23 2.79 -24.03
N LEU A 65 15.10 3.49 -23.97
CA LEU A 65 14.01 3.18 -23.06
C LEU A 65 12.79 2.72 -23.87
N LYS A 66 12.27 1.54 -23.53
CA LYS A 66 11.14 0.91 -24.20
C LYS A 66 10.01 0.59 -23.23
N ASN A 67 8.76 0.75 -23.67
CA ASN A 67 7.56 0.29 -22.97
C ASN A 67 7.47 -1.24 -23.01
N SER A 68 6.56 -1.84 -22.25
CA SER A 68 6.34 -3.30 -22.23
C SER A 68 6.02 -3.96 -23.57
N SER A 69 5.52 -3.21 -24.56
CA SER A 69 5.26 -3.70 -25.93
C SER A 69 6.50 -3.64 -26.84
N GLY A 70 7.61 -3.10 -26.34
CA GLY A 70 8.87 -2.96 -27.08
C GLY A 70 9.00 -1.66 -27.87
N GLU A 71 8.04 -0.74 -27.73
CA GLU A 71 8.03 0.56 -28.38
C GLU A 71 8.86 1.56 -27.58
N PHE A 72 9.43 2.56 -28.25
CA PHE A 72 10.23 3.60 -27.61
C PHE A 72 9.37 4.50 -26.71
N THR A 73 9.91 4.89 -25.55
CA THR A 73 9.24 5.80 -24.61
C THR A 73 10.21 6.81 -23.99
N ASP A 74 9.70 8.00 -23.72
CA ASP A 74 10.49 9.18 -23.33
C ASP A 74 10.64 9.35 -21.81
N GLN A 75 11.36 10.41 -21.44
CA GLN A 75 11.53 10.90 -20.06
C GLN A 75 12.33 9.97 -19.15
N GLY A 76 13.11 9.06 -19.73
CA GLY A 76 14.15 8.33 -19.01
C GLY A 76 15.38 9.20 -18.82
N THR A 77 15.82 9.40 -17.57
CA THR A 77 17.12 10.01 -17.28
C THR A 77 18.18 8.94 -17.21
N VAL A 78 19.28 9.13 -17.94
CA VAL A 78 20.36 8.16 -18.07
C VAL A 78 21.62 8.69 -17.39
N GLN A 79 22.26 7.82 -16.61
CA GLN A 79 23.60 8.05 -16.08
C GLN A 79 24.51 6.88 -16.45
N TYR A 80 25.82 7.12 -16.43
CA TYR A 80 26.82 6.07 -16.56
C TYR A 80 27.88 6.21 -15.46
N TYR A 81 28.43 5.09 -15.00
CA TYR A 81 29.42 5.07 -13.93
C TYR A 81 30.84 5.16 -14.48
N SER A 82 31.58 6.20 -14.06
CA SER A 82 33.00 6.39 -14.36
C SER A 82 33.69 7.13 -13.21
N GLY A 83 34.09 6.37 -12.20
CA GLY A 83 34.57 6.86 -10.89
C GLY A 83 33.48 7.50 -10.01
N ALA A 84 32.42 8.01 -10.62
CA ALA A 84 31.18 8.48 -10.04
C ALA A 84 30.06 8.33 -11.08
N TRP A 85 28.79 8.48 -10.66
CA TRP A 85 27.68 8.60 -11.59
C TRP A 85 27.79 9.90 -12.38
N ARG A 86 27.89 9.78 -13.71
CA ARG A 86 27.98 10.88 -14.65
C ARG A 86 26.69 10.98 -15.44
N ASP A 87 26.27 12.20 -15.73
CA ASP A 87 25.12 12.45 -16.60
C ASP A 87 25.40 11.93 -18.01
N PHE A 88 24.50 11.08 -18.51
CA PHE A 88 24.53 10.61 -19.90
C PHE A 88 23.62 11.46 -20.78
N GLY A 89 22.44 11.82 -20.25
CA GLY A 89 21.41 12.61 -20.91
C GLY A 89 20.00 12.08 -20.60
N ILE A 90 19.02 12.53 -21.37
CA ILE A 90 17.62 12.07 -21.28
C ILE A 90 17.20 11.40 -22.58
N THR A 91 16.28 10.43 -22.52
CA THR A 91 15.72 9.82 -23.74
C THR A 91 14.78 10.78 -24.44
N THR A 92 15.01 10.98 -25.74
CA THR A 92 14.13 11.71 -26.67
C THR A 92 13.79 10.78 -27.84
N ASN A 93 12.51 10.59 -28.12
CA ASN A 93 12.00 9.48 -28.94
C ASN A 93 12.53 8.10 -28.47
N GLY A 94 12.63 7.93 -27.15
CA GLY A 94 13.11 6.75 -26.44
C GLY A 94 14.61 6.44 -26.57
N VAL A 95 15.41 7.40 -27.05
CA VAL A 95 16.84 7.21 -27.26
C VAL A 95 17.66 8.35 -26.65
N ALA A 96 18.78 8.01 -26.02
CA ALA A 96 19.85 8.94 -25.65
C ALA A 96 21.17 8.45 -26.25
N THR A 97 22.03 9.36 -26.73
CA THR A 97 23.32 9.00 -27.33
C THR A 97 24.47 9.80 -26.72
N LYS A 98 25.64 9.18 -26.59
CA LYS A 98 26.86 9.85 -26.10
C LYS A 98 28.11 9.16 -26.63
N GLU A 99 29.05 9.95 -27.13
CA GLU A 99 30.40 9.46 -27.42
C GLU A 99 31.12 9.08 -26.12
N LEU A 100 31.63 7.86 -26.06
CA LEU A 100 32.37 7.32 -24.91
C LEU A 100 33.57 6.49 -25.37
N LEU A 101 34.58 6.35 -24.52
CA LEU A 101 35.65 5.37 -24.77
C LEU A 101 35.08 3.95 -24.71
N PRO A 102 35.49 3.03 -25.59
CA PRO A 102 34.95 1.67 -25.67
C PRO A 102 35.36 0.81 -24.47
N ASN A 103 34.58 0.90 -23.39
CA ASN A 103 34.80 0.21 -22.12
C ASN A 103 33.52 -0.50 -21.67
N ASN A 104 33.63 -1.31 -20.61
CA ASN A 104 32.49 -1.82 -19.87
C ASN A 104 32.01 -0.78 -18.85
N TYR A 105 30.77 -0.32 -18.97
CA TYR A 105 30.16 0.65 -18.07
C TYR A 105 28.96 0.06 -17.34
N SER A 106 28.67 0.61 -16.15
CA SER A 106 27.32 0.49 -15.56
C SER A 106 26.50 1.70 -15.97
N PHE A 107 25.35 1.46 -16.59
CA PHE A 107 24.35 2.47 -16.94
C PHE A 107 23.21 2.42 -15.93
N ARG A 108 22.68 3.58 -15.58
CA ARG A 108 21.50 3.72 -14.74
C ARG A 108 20.41 4.42 -15.52
N MET A 109 19.24 3.78 -15.59
CA MET A 109 18.03 4.38 -16.11
C MET A 109 17.14 4.79 -14.94
N THR A 110 16.68 6.03 -14.93
CA THR A 110 15.67 6.52 -13.99
C THR A 110 14.40 6.87 -14.75
N SER A 111 13.27 6.27 -14.37
CA SER A 111 11.95 6.54 -14.93
C SER A 111 10.88 6.31 -13.86
N ALA A 112 9.83 7.14 -13.87
CA ALA A 112 8.75 7.10 -12.88
C ALA A 112 9.25 7.08 -11.41
N PHE A 113 10.29 7.88 -11.14
CA PHE A 113 11.01 8.02 -9.85
C PHE A 113 11.83 6.81 -9.39
N ALA A 114 11.80 5.70 -10.12
CA ALA A 114 12.61 4.52 -9.82
C ALA A 114 13.85 4.48 -10.71
N SER A 115 14.91 3.82 -10.25
CA SER A 115 16.12 3.58 -11.03
C SER A 115 16.39 2.10 -11.20
N ARG A 116 17.03 1.72 -12.31
CA ARG A 116 17.57 0.38 -12.56
C ARG A 116 18.91 0.48 -13.24
N ASP A 117 19.85 -0.36 -12.81
CA ASP A 117 21.21 -0.38 -13.31
C ASP A 117 21.42 -1.57 -14.25
N LYS A 118 22.26 -1.39 -15.27
CA LYS A 118 22.65 -2.43 -16.22
C LYS A 118 24.10 -2.25 -16.62
N GLN A 119 24.88 -3.32 -16.50
CA GLN A 119 26.26 -3.34 -16.99
C GLN A 119 26.27 -3.71 -18.48
N GLN A 120 27.07 -3.00 -19.28
CA GLN A 120 27.21 -3.26 -20.71
C GLN A 120 28.62 -2.86 -21.17
N ASP A 121 29.27 -3.78 -21.90
CA ASP A 121 30.44 -3.46 -22.69
C ASP A 121 30.01 -2.85 -24.03
N ILE A 122 30.32 -1.55 -24.19
CA ILE A 122 29.97 -0.81 -25.41
C ILE A 122 30.97 -1.00 -26.54
N ASN A 123 32.11 -1.67 -26.29
CA ASN A 123 33.02 -2.08 -27.36
C ASN A 123 32.44 -3.24 -28.17
N SER A 124 31.73 -4.16 -27.51
CA SER A 124 31.07 -5.30 -28.14
C SER A 124 29.65 -4.99 -28.60
N ASN A 125 28.88 -4.21 -27.82
CA ASN A 125 27.56 -3.74 -28.22
C ASN A 125 27.28 -2.35 -27.65
N SER A 126 27.27 -1.35 -28.52
CA SER A 126 27.06 0.06 -28.15
C SER A 126 25.62 0.41 -27.74
N THR A 127 24.66 -0.50 -27.90
CA THR A 127 23.24 -0.26 -27.59
C THR A 127 22.82 -0.91 -26.26
N VAL A 128 22.52 -0.07 -25.28
CA VAL A 128 22.00 -0.46 -23.96
C VAL A 128 20.49 -0.31 -23.95
N VAL A 129 19.75 -1.41 -23.81
CA VAL A 129 18.29 -1.37 -23.73
C VAL A 129 17.81 -1.51 -22.28
N PHE A 130 16.99 -0.56 -21.86
CA PHE A 130 16.10 -0.65 -20.71
C PHE A 130 14.66 -0.81 -21.18
N GLN A 131 13.93 -1.70 -20.51
CA GLN A 131 12.54 -1.99 -20.81
C GLN A 131 11.73 -1.91 -19.52
N THR A 132 10.61 -1.20 -19.55
CA THR A 132 9.60 -1.24 -18.49
C THR A 132 8.71 -2.48 -18.63
N VAL A 133 7.90 -2.71 -17.60
CA VAL A 133 6.80 -3.69 -17.62
C VAL A 133 5.50 -2.94 -17.37
N ASN A 134 4.40 -3.43 -17.95
CA ASN A 134 3.07 -2.93 -17.64
C ASN A 134 2.62 -3.53 -16.30
N ALA A 135 2.93 -2.86 -15.20
CA ALA A 135 2.45 -3.27 -13.89
C ALA A 135 0.93 -3.17 -13.87
N THR A 136 0.24 -4.22 -13.42
CA THR A 136 -1.21 -4.28 -13.34
C THR A 136 -1.64 -4.58 -11.91
N ILE A 137 -2.38 -3.67 -11.31
CA ILE A 137 -2.85 -3.78 -9.93
C ILE A 137 -4.35 -4.03 -9.95
N GLN A 138 -4.78 -5.15 -9.39
CA GLN A 138 -6.17 -5.59 -9.39
C GLN A 138 -6.76 -5.49 -7.98
N LEU A 139 -8.02 -5.06 -7.90
CA LEU A 139 -8.84 -5.18 -6.70
C LEU A 139 -9.99 -6.15 -6.99
N LYS A 140 -10.13 -7.17 -6.13
CA LYS A 140 -11.17 -8.19 -6.26
C LYS A 140 -12.02 -8.29 -5.00
N ASN A 141 -13.30 -8.61 -5.19
CA ASN A 141 -14.26 -8.96 -4.15
C ASN A 141 -14.04 -10.40 -3.67
N SER A 142 -14.60 -10.83 -2.53
CA SER A 142 -14.30 -12.15 -1.96
C SER A 142 -14.66 -13.37 -2.84
N LEU A 143 -15.40 -13.16 -3.94
CA LEU A 143 -15.74 -14.18 -4.93
C LEU A 143 -14.75 -14.21 -6.12
N GLY A 144 -13.75 -13.32 -6.12
CA GLY A 144 -12.76 -13.17 -7.19
C GLY A 144 -13.20 -12.22 -8.30
N ASN A 145 -14.37 -11.59 -8.20
CA ASN A 145 -14.84 -10.61 -9.18
C ASN A 145 -14.12 -9.27 -8.99
N PHE A 146 -13.94 -8.55 -10.07
CA PHE A 146 -13.29 -7.24 -10.04
C PHE A 146 -14.12 -6.17 -9.33
N ILE A 147 -13.42 -5.26 -8.64
CA ILE A 147 -13.98 -4.05 -8.03
C ILE A 147 -13.34 -2.82 -8.70
N ASP A 148 -14.20 -1.94 -9.19
CA ASP A 148 -13.84 -0.59 -9.57
C ASP A 148 -13.94 0.32 -8.35
N GLN A 149 -13.09 1.36 -8.26
CA GLN A 149 -12.96 2.34 -7.15
C GLN A 149 -11.80 2.10 -6.16
N GLY A 150 -10.94 1.10 -6.35
CA GLY A 150 -9.72 0.95 -5.56
C GLY A 150 -8.69 2.01 -5.95
N THR A 151 -8.23 2.85 -5.04
CA THR A 151 -7.15 3.82 -5.32
C THR A 151 -5.81 3.17 -5.04
N VAL A 152 -4.87 3.30 -5.98
CA VAL A 152 -3.58 2.63 -5.94
C VAL A 152 -2.45 3.65 -5.83
N GLN A 153 -1.49 3.35 -4.96
CA GLN A 153 -0.22 4.05 -4.87
C GLN A 153 0.93 3.05 -4.95
N TYR A 154 2.11 3.52 -5.36
CA TYR A 154 3.35 2.76 -5.29
C TYR A 154 4.44 3.55 -4.59
N TYR A 155 5.33 2.88 -3.89
CA TYR A 155 6.42 3.52 -3.16
C TYR A 155 7.68 3.61 -4.02
N SER A 156 8.17 4.83 -4.22
CA SER A 156 9.44 5.13 -4.89
C SER A 156 10.02 6.43 -4.34
N GLY A 157 10.79 6.31 -3.24
CA GLY A 157 11.26 7.42 -2.41
C GLY A 157 10.16 8.14 -1.61
N ALA A 158 8.93 8.11 -2.12
CA ALA A 158 7.69 8.54 -1.48
C ALA A 158 6.52 7.74 -2.07
N TRP A 159 5.35 7.80 -1.44
CA TRP A 159 4.12 7.28 -2.04
C TRP A 159 3.75 8.12 -3.27
N ARG A 160 3.65 7.46 -4.41
CA ARG A 160 3.30 8.06 -5.71
C ARG A 160 1.94 7.53 -6.15
N ASP A 161 1.17 8.40 -6.80
CA ASP A 161 -0.09 8.00 -7.41
C ASP A 161 0.15 6.98 -8.53
N PHE A 162 -0.57 5.86 -8.48
CA PHE A 162 -0.56 4.84 -9.52
C PHE A 162 -1.79 4.99 -10.42
N GLY A 163 -2.95 5.21 -9.82
CA GLY A 163 -4.25 5.37 -10.49
C GLY A 163 -5.39 4.78 -9.67
N VAL A 164 -6.55 4.58 -10.31
CA VAL A 164 -7.73 3.94 -9.71
C VAL A 164 -8.10 2.72 -10.54
N THR A 165 -8.59 1.65 -9.91
CA THR A 165 -9.08 0.48 -10.63
C THR A 165 -10.32 0.84 -11.44
N ALA A 166 -10.25 0.57 -12.74
CA ALA A 166 -11.34 0.71 -13.70
C ALA A 166 -11.39 -0.55 -14.58
N ASN A 167 -12.56 -1.15 -14.77
CA ASN A 167 -12.70 -2.50 -15.31
C ASN A 167 -11.85 -3.54 -14.54
N GLY A 168 -11.69 -3.34 -13.23
CA GLY A 168 -11.03 -4.26 -12.32
C GLY A 168 -9.53 -4.11 -12.12
N ALA A 169 -8.89 -3.20 -12.85
CA ALA A 169 -7.45 -3.01 -12.76
C ALA A 169 -7.03 -1.55 -12.96
N ALA A 170 -5.87 -1.22 -12.42
CA ALA A 170 -5.09 -0.05 -12.81
C ALA A 170 -3.78 -0.55 -13.43
N SER A 171 -3.29 0.11 -14.47
CA SER A 171 -2.05 -0.28 -15.14
C SER A 171 -1.09 0.90 -15.33
N LYS A 172 0.22 0.64 -15.25
CA LYS A 172 1.26 1.66 -15.39
C LYS A 172 2.58 1.04 -15.84
N GLU A 173 3.25 1.69 -16.79
CA GLU A 173 4.61 1.33 -17.17
C GLU A 173 5.59 1.72 -16.06
N LEU A 174 6.33 0.74 -15.55
CA LEU A 174 7.33 0.92 -14.52
C LEU A 174 8.60 0.13 -14.84
N LEU A 175 9.76 0.62 -14.38
CA LEU A 175 10.98 -0.19 -14.45
C LEU A 175 10.78 -1.46 -13.60
N PRO A 176 11.18 -2.65 -14.08
CA PRO A 176 11.04 -3.91 -13.36
C PRO A 176 11.91 -3.95 -12.11
N ASN A 177 11.28 -3.70 -10.96
CA ASN A 177 11.86 -3.69 -9.62
C ASN A 177 10.89 -4.31 -8.62
N ASN A 178 11.35 -4.56 -7.38
CA ASN A 178 10.47 -4.80 -6.25
C ASN A 178 9.89 -3.47 -5.71
N TYR A 179 8.57 -3.32 -5.76
CA TYR A 179 7.86 -2.15 -5.24
C TYR A 179 6.94 -2.54 -4.09
N SER A 180 6.67 -1.60 -3.19
CA SER A 180 5.51 -1.65 -2.30
C SER A 180 4.34 -0.92 -2.96
N PHE A 181 3.21 -1.60 -3.11
CA PHE A 181 1.95 -1.04 -3.58
C PHE A 181 1.00 -0.87 -2.41
N ARG A 182 0.24 0.22 -2.40
CA ARG A 182 -0.85 0.46 -1.46
C ARG A 182 -2.16 0.47 -2.20
N MET A 183 -3.10 -0.32 -1.73
CA MET A 183 -4.49 -0.30 -2.17
C MET A 183 -5.33 0.33 -1.09
N SER A 184 -6.08 1.38 -1.42
CA SER A 184 -7.09 1.94 -0.54
C SER A 184 -8.49 1.70 -1.09
N TYR A 185 -9.37 1.19 -0.24
CA TYR A 185 -10.76 0.87 -0.55
C TYR A 185 -11.60 0.92 0.73
N ALA A 186 -12.83 1.43 0.62
CA ALA A 186 -13.75 1.60 1.76
C ALA A 186 -13.11 2.30 2.97
N TYR A 187 -12.32 3.35 2.70
CA TYR A 187 -11.56 4.18 3.65
C TYR A 187 -10.39 3.51 4.37
N SER A 188 -10.15 2.21 4.13
CA SER A 188 -9.02 1.46 4.64
C SER A 188 -7.92 1.31 3.58
N SER A 189 -6.72 0.91 3.99
CA SER A 189 -5.62 0.64 3.07
C SER A 189 -4.78 -0.55 3.50
N ASN A 190 -4.33 -1.35 2.52
CA ASN A 190 -3.37 -2.43 2.71
C ASN A 190 -2.17 -2.26 1.77
N ASP A 191 -1.00 -2.65 2.25
CA ASP A 191 0.24 -2.58 1.48
C ASP A 191 0.71 -3.99 1.09
N LYS A 192 1.28 -4.12 -0.11
CA LYS A 192 1.84 -5.38 -0.63
C LYS A 192 3.13 -5.11 -1.40
N ALA A 193 4.20 -5.81 -1.05
CA ALA A 193 5.44 -5.78 -1.81
C ALA A 193 5.43 -6.85 -2.91
N GLN A 194 5.88 -6.51 -4.12
CA GLN A 194 6.02 -7.46 -5.21
C GLN A 194 7.08 -7.00 -6.23
N ASP A 195 7.89 -7.95 -6.70
CA ASP A 195 8.76 -7.78 -7.86
C ASP A 195 7.96 -7.90 -9.16
N ILE A 196 7.71 -6.76 -9.79
CA ILE A 196 6.97 -6.70 -11.05
C ILE A 196 7.78 -7.16 -12.25
N GLY A 197 9.10 -7.31 -12.11
CA GLY A 197 9.95 -7.95 -13.12
C GLY A 197 9.75 -9.46 -13.18
N ALA A 198 9.38 -10.09 -12.05
CA ALA A 198 9.06 -11.51 -11.97
C ALA A 198 7.57 -11.79 -12.25
N ASN A 199 6.68 -10.97 -11.70
CA ASN A 199 5.25 -11.02 -11.97
C ASN A 199 4.66 -9.62 -11.94
N ASN A 200 4.27 -9.11 -13.10
CA ASN A 200 3.75 -7.75 -13.25
C ASN A 200 2.32 -7.55 -12.71
N THR A 201 1.62 -8.59 -12.27
CA THR A 201 0.24 -8.51 -11.78
C THR A 201 0.17 -8.63 -10.26
N VAL A 202 -0.26 -7.56 -9.59
CA VAL A 202 -0.43 -7.50 -8.13
C VAL A 202 -1.91 -7.54 -7.79
N VAL A 203 -2.34 -8.56 -7.05
CA VAL A 203 -3.75 -8.72 -6.65
C VAL A 203 -3.94 -8.33 -5.18
N PHE A 204 -4.91 -7.45 -4.95
CA PHE A 204 -5.54 -7.18 -3.66
C PHE A 204 -6.94 -7.79 -3.64
N GLN A 205 -7.28 -8.40 -2.52
CA GLN A 205 -8.47 -9.22 -2.37
C GLN A 205 -9.19 -8.78 -1.10
N THR A 206 -10.44 -8.32 -1.22
CA THR A 206 -11.29 -8.05 -0.06
C THR A 206 -11.84 -9.35 0.50
N VAL A 207 -12.39 -9.25 1.72
CA VAL A 207 -13.20 -10.27 2.37
C VAL A 207 -14.63 -9.76 2.53
N ASN A 208 -15.60 -10.62 2.28
CA ASN A 208 -16.99 -10.34 2.61
C ASN A 208 -17.14 -10.40 4.12
N THR A 209 -17.07 -9.25 4.78
CA THR A 209 -17.21 -9.16 6.23
C THR A 209 -18.69 -9.26 6.56
N VAL A 210 -19.06 -10.14 7.47
CA VAL A 210 -20.44 -10.37 7.91
C VAL A 210 -20.55 -10.00 9.37
N VAL A 211 -21.48 -9.10 9.69
CA VAL A 211 -21.81 -8.74 11.06
C VAL A 211 -23.16 -9.33 11.41
N GLN A 212 -23.22 -10.06 12.53
CA GLN A 212 -24.40 -10.76 13.01
C GLN A 212 -24.84 -10.19 14.36
N LEU A 213 -26.15 -10.05 14.54
CA LEU A 213 -26.76 -9.78 15.83
C LEU A 213 -27.60 -10.99 16.26
N LYS A 214 -27.35 -11.50 17.45
CA LYS A 214 -28.05 -12.66 18.01
C LYS A 214 -28.68 -12.34 19.35
N ASN A 215 -29.83 -12.95 19.63
CA ASN A 215 -30.46 -12.93 20.94
C ASN A 215 -29.73 -13.82 21.96
N SER A 216 -30.17 -13.84 23.21
CA SER A 216 -29.52 -14.65 24.26
C SER A 216 -29.64 -16.17 24.05
N LEU A 217 -30.52 -16.61 23.14
CA LEU A 217 -30.71 -18.01 22.75
C LEU A 217 -29.85 -18.38 21.52
N GLY A 218 -29.11 -17.42 20.95
CA GLY A 218 -28.30 -17.61 19.75
C GLY A 218 -29.05 -17.42 18.42
N ASN A 219 -30.33 -17.04 18.46
CA ASN A 219 -31.12 -16.79 17.26
C ASN A 219 -30.79 -15.41 16.67
N LEU A 220 -30.73 -15.32 15.35
CA LEU A 220 -30.49 -14.08 14.61
C LEU A 220 -31.65 -13.08 14.82
N ILE A 221 -31.32 -11.80 15.03
CA ILE A 221 -32.32 -10.73 15.21
C ILE A 221 -32.01 -9.49 14.35
N ASP A 222 -33.07 -8.85 13.87
CA ASP A 222 -33.02 -7.72 12.94
C ASP A 222 -32.85 -6.36 13.63
N GLN A 223 -32.68 -5.32 12.82
CA GLN A 223 -32.67 -3.91 13.25
C GLN A 223 -31.45 -3.54 14.13
N GLY A 224 -30.37 -4.31 14.05
CA GLY A 224 -29.06 -3.92 14.56
C GLY A 224 -28.36 -3.01 13.57
N VAL A 225 -28.17 -1.74 13.92
CA VAL A 225 -27.42 -0.78 13.09
C VAL A 225 -25.93 -0.98 13.32
N VAL A 226 -25.18 -1.16 12.25
CA VAL A 226 -23.75 -1.47 12.31
C VAL A 226 -22.94 -0.32 11.73
N GLN A 227 -21.87 0.03 12.44
CA GLN A 227 -20.82 0.91 11.96
C GLN A 227 -19.46 0.22 12.07
N TYR A 228 -18.49 0.66 11.29
CA TYR A 228 -17.09 0.26 11.43
C TYR A 228 -16.18 1.48 11.47
N TYR A 229 -15.07 1.39 12.19
CA TYR A 229 -14.13 2.49 12.33
C TYR A 229 -13.03 2.42 11.28
N SER A 230 -12.91 3.48 10.47
CA SER A 230 -11.84 3.66 9.48
C SER A 230 -11.59 5.16 9.27
N GLY A 231 -10.71 5.71 10.12
CA GLY A 231 -10.48 7.16 10.30
C GLY A 231 -11.64 7.90 10.97
N ALA A 232 -12.86 7.42 10.79
CA ALA A 232 -14.10 7.83 11.43
C ALA A 232 -15.07 6.63 11.50
N TRP A 233 -16.15 6.75 12.27
CA TRP A 233 -17.25 5.78 12.23
C TRP A 233 -17.98 5.88 10.88
N ARG A 234 -17.94 4.79 10.11
CA ARG A 234 -18.58 4.65 8.81
C ARG A 234 -19.79 3.73 8.92
N SER A 235 -20.83 3.99 8.13
CA SER A 235 -21.98 3.08 8.02
C SER A 235 -21.53 1.75 7.45
N PHE A 236 -21.93 0.65 8.08
CA PHE A 236 -21.74 -0.71 7.57
C PHE A 236 -23.04 -1.28 7.01
N GLY A 237 -24.16 -1.01 7.69
CA GLY A 237 -25.49 -1.50 7.29
C GLY A 237 -26.40 -1.68 8.49
N THR A 238 -27.55 -2.33 8.27
CA THR A 238 -28.49 -2.73 9.34
C THR A 238 -28.81 -4.21 9.14
N THR A 239 -28.88 -4.98 10.22
CA THR A 239 -29.16 -6.41 10.13
C THR A 239 -30.56 -6.69 9.58
N SER A 240 -30.63 -7.56 8.58
CA SER A 240 -31.84 -8.14 8.01
C SER A 240 -31.66 -9.65 7.93
N ASN A 241 -32.65 -10.42 8.41
CA ASN A 241 -32.46 -11.83 8.78
C ASN A 241 -31.24 -12.04 9.72
N GLY A 242 -31.02 -11.06 10.61
CA GLY A 242 -29.96 -10.92 11.61
C GLY A 242 -28.54 -10.80 11.11
N VAL A 243 -28.34 -10.52 9.82
CA VAL A 243 -27.02 -10.29 9.24
C VAL A 243 -26.97 -9.04 8.39
N THR A 244 -25.79 -8.43 8.28
CA THR A 244 -25.46 -7.45 7.24
C THR A 244 -24.03 -7.73 6.80
N SER A 245 -23.67 -7.40 5.57
CA SER A 245 -22.34 -7.69 5.04
C SER A 245 -21.78 -6.57 4.16
N LEU A 246 -20.47 -6.48 4.12
CA LEU A 246 -19.74 -5.48 3.34
C LEU A 246 -18.37 -6.04 2.93
N GLU A 247 -17.96 -5.79 1.69
CA GLU A 247 -16.61 -6.07 1.23
C GLU A 247 -15.63 -5.09 1.88
N LEU A 248 -14.64 -5.60 2.60
CA LEU A 248 -13.58 -4.80 3.23
C LEU A 248 -12.21 -5.37 2.90
N LEU A 249 -11.21 -4.51 2.80
CA LEU A 249 -9.82 -4.98 2.80
C LEU A 249 -9.54 -5.73 4.11
N PRO A 250 -8.84 -6.88 4.10
CA PRO A 250 -8.51 -7.62 5.31
C PRO A 250 -7.69 -6.76 6.28
N ASN A 251 -8.26 -6.41 7.44
CA ASN A 251 -7.59 -5.58 8.44
C ASN A 251 -8.24 -5.78 9.82
N ASN A 252 -7.64 -5.24 10.87
CA ASN A 252 -8.28 -5.12 12.17
C ASN A 252 -9.15 -3.87 12.23
N TYR A 253 -10.46 -4.06 12.36
CA TYR A 253 -11.44 -2.98 12.47
C TYR A 253 -12.13 -3.03 13.84
N SER A 254 -12.53 -1.86 14.32
CA SER A 254 -13.53 -1.76 15.39
C SER A 254 -14.91 -1.65 14.76
N PHE A 255 -15.83 -2.52 15.17
CA PHE A 255 -17.23 -2.52 14.79
C PHE A 255 -18.06 -2.00 15.96
N ARG A 256 -19.11 -1.25 15.66
CA ARG A 256 -20.12 -0.81 16.61
C ARG A 256 -21.46 -1.39 16.21
N MET A 257 -22.11 -2.05 17.15
CA MET A 257 -23.49 -2.49 17.04
C MET A 257 -24.35 -1.56 17.86
N THR A 258 -25.38 -0.99 17.25
CA THR A 258 -26.43 -0.23 17.94
C THR A 258 -27.76 -0.97 17.82
N HIS A 259 -28.35 -1.32 18.96
CA HIS A 259 -29.65 -2.00 19.04
C HIS A 259 -30.39 -1.51 20.28
N GLU A 260 -31.70 -1.25 20.16
CA GLU A 260 -32.53 -0.71 21.25
C GLU A 260 -31.92 0.58 21.87
N TYR A 261 -31.30 1.42 21.02
CA TYR A 261 -30.59 2.66 21.39
C TYR A 261 -29.31 2.48 22.22
N LEU A 262 -28.91 1.25 22.51
CA LEU A 262 -27.65 0.92 23.17
C LEU A 262 -26.58 0.65 22.13
N SER A 263 -25.31 0.92 22.45
CA SER A 263 -24.19 0.65 21.54
C SER A 263 -23.11 -0.20 22.21
N LEU A 264 -22.57 -1.15 21.48
CA LEU A 264 -21.47 -2.01 21.90
C LEU A 264 -20.40 -2.06 20.81
N ASP A 265 -19.15 -1.83 21.20
CA ASP A 265 -18.02 -1.85 20.30
C ASP A 265 -17.23 -3.17 20.42
N LYS A 266 -16.68 -3.65 19.32
CA LYS A 266 -15.89 -4.88 19.24
C LYS A 266 -14.81 -4.77 18.17
N SER A 267 -13.56 -5.10 18.52
CA SER A 267 -12.48 -5.22 17.54
C SER A 267 -12.50 -6.61 16.89
N GLN A 268 -12.27 -6.68 15.58
CA GLN A 268 -12.11 -7.93 14.84
C GLN A 268 -11.13 -7.74 13.68
N ASN A 269 -10.19 -8.67 13.55
CA ASN A 269 -9.40 -8.82 12.33
C ASN A 269 -10.20 -9.63 11.31
N THR A 270 -10.64 -8.96 10.24
CA THR A 270 -11.47 -9.55 9.18
C THR A 270 -10.68 -10.48 8.27
N GLY A 271 -9.35 -10.36 8.24
CA GLY A 271 -8.47 -11.26 7.51
C GLY A 271 -8.28 -12.63 8.17
N THR A 272 -8.49 -12.72 9.49
CA THR A 272 -8.45 -14.01 10.21
C THR A 272 -9.84 -14.59 10.43
N SER A 273 -10.84 -13.74 10.71
CA SER A 273 -12.26 -14.12 10.74
C SER A 273 -13.10 -12.97 10.21
N ASN A 274 -13.74 -13.19 9.08
CA ASN A 274 -14.62 -12.23 8.45
C ASN A 274 -16.03 -12.18 9.08
N VAL A 275 -16.30 -12.98 10.12
CA VAL A 275 -17.60 -12.96 10.82
C VAL A 275 -17.47 -12.30 12.19
N VAL A 276 -18.20 -11.19 12.37
CA VAL A 276 -18.28 -10.42 13.62
C VAL A 276 -19.63 -10.71 14.28
N THR A 277 -19.64 -11.36 15.44
CA THR A 277 -20.88 -11.63 16.18
C THR A 277 -21.03 -10.70 17.38
N PHE A 278 -22.21 -10.08 17.49
CA PHE A 278 -22.72 -9.41 18.68
C PHE A 278 -23.88 -10.24 19.25
N ASN A 279 -23.86 -10.47 20.57
CA ASN A 279 -24.95 -11.14 21.27
C ASN A 279 -25.60 -10.15 22.22
N THR A 280 -26.93 -10.16 22.30
CA THR A 280 -27.65 -9.56 23.42
C THR A 280 -27.65 -10.50 24.62
N VAL A 281 -28.10 -9.98 25.74
CA VAL A 281 -28.46 -10.76 26.93
C VAL A 281 -29.93 -10.52 27.23
N LEU A 282 -30.61 -11.57 27.70
CA LEU A 282 -31.96 -11.45 28.22
C LEU A 282 -31.86 -10.79 29.59
N SER A 283 -31.95 -9.46 29.61
CA SER A 283 -32.03 -8.70 30.84
C SER A 283 -33.33 -9.06 31.55
N ARG A 284 -33.27 -9.19 32.88
CA ARG A 284 -34.44 -9.43 33.73
C ARG A 284 -34.48 -8.39 34.83
N VAL A 285 -35.59 -7.70 34.94
CA VAL A 285 -35.89 -6.79 36.05
C VAL A 285 -36.96 -7.41 36.92
N ARG A 286 -36.72 -7.45 38.23
CA ARG A 286 -37.68 -7.88 39.23
C ARG A 286 -38.00 -6.74 40.18
N VAL A 287 -39.28 -6.60 40.51
CA VAL A 287 -39.78 -5.58 41.43
C VAL A 287 -40.60 -6.26 42.52
N ARG A 288 -40.23 -6.03 43.78
CA ARG A 288 -40.90 -6.58 44.96
C ARG A 288 -41.18 -5.51 46.00
N ASP A 289 -42.10 -5.78 46.90
CA ASP A 289 -42.29 -4.97 48.11
C ASP A 289 -41.32 -5.41 49.24
N ASN A 290 -41.33 -4.67 50.35
CA ASN A 290 -40.56 -4.99 51.56
C ASN A 290 -40.96 -6.33 52.22
N GLN A 291 -42.07 -6.95 51.83
CA GLN A 291 -42.49 -8.29 52.25
C GLN A 291 -42.13 -9.37 51.23
N ASN A 292 -41.26 -9.03 50.27
CA ASN A 292 -40.77 -9.91 49.21
C ASN A 292 -41.88 -10.41 48.26
N GLN A 293 -43.04 -9.75 48.22
CA GLN A 293 -44.12 -10.06 47.29
C GLN A 293 -43.89 -9.39 45.94
N PRO A 294 -44.24 -10.06 44.81
CA PRO A 294 -44.09 -9.49 43.49
C PRO A 294 -45.02 -8.28 43.27
N ILE A 295 -44.48 -7.17 42.77
CA ILE A 295 -45.29 -6.01 42.39
C ILE A 295 -45.59 -6.06 40.89
N ASN A 296 -46.87 -6.23 40.55
CA ASN A 296 -47.35 -6.22 39.16
C ASN A 296 -47.57 -4.79 38.66
N ASN A 297 -47.49 -4.60 37.33
CA ASN A 297 -47.70 -3.32 36.65
C ASN A 297 -46.71 -2.21 37.06
N ALA A 298 -45.57 -2.57 37.66
CA ALA A 298 -44.47 -1.62 37.86
C ALA A 298 -43.91 -1.26 36.48
N THR A 299 -43.80 0.03 36.18
CA THR A 299 -43.22 0.49 34.92
C THR A 299 -41.71 0.48 35.03
N VAL A 300 -41.05 -0.21 34.11
CA VAL A 300 -39.60 -0.25 34.00
C VAL A 300 -39.14 0.55 32.79
N ARG A 301 -38.12 1.36 32.97
CA ARG A 301 -37.45 2.14 31.91
C ARG A 301 -35.95 1.93 31.99
N TYR A 302 -35.25 2.20 30.90
CA TYR A 302 -33.79 2.23 30.87
C TYR A 302 -33.28 3.50 30.20
N TYR A 303 -32.10 3.96 30.58
CA TYR A 303 -31.52 5.17 30.04
C TYR A 303 -30.62 4.88 28.83
N ALA A 304 -30.96 5.44 27.67
CA ALA A 304 -30.19 5.34 26.42
C ALA A 304 -30.34 6.66 25.63
N GLY A 305 -29.60 7.68 26.05
CA GLY A 305 -29.73 9.09 25.60
C GLY A 305 -31.02 9.78 26.08
N ALA A 306 -32.06 9.01 26.35
CA ALA A 306 -33.29 9.39 27.02
C ALA A 306 -33.85 8.15 27.76
N TRP A 307 -34.83 8.35 28.63
CA TRP A 307 -35.56 7.24 29.25
C TRP A 307 -36.40 6.50 28.21
N ARG A 308 -36.00 5.27 27.90
CA ARG A 308 -36.67 4.35 26.97
C ARG A 308 -37.56 3.37 27.73
N ASN A 309 -38.62 2.91 27.08
CA ASN A 309 -39.51 1.90 27.65
C ASN A 309 -38.81 0.54 27.72
N TYR A 310 -38.75 -0.05 28.91
CA TYR A 310 -38.32 -1.43 29.10
C TYR A 310 -39.53 -2.36 29.04
N GLY A 311 -40.59 -2.02 29.76
CA GLY A 311 -41.83 -2.79 29.84
C GLY A 311 -42.52 -2.61 31.20
N ILE A 312 -43.52 -3.44 31.47
CA ILE A 312 -44.23 -3.50 32.76
C ILE A 312 -44.08 -4.89 33.37
N THR A 313 -44.03 -4.97 34.71
CA THR A 313 -43.88 -6.25 35.40
C THR A 313 -45.15 -7.10 35.36
N SER A 314 -44.98 -8.40 35.15
CA SER A 314 -45.98 -9.44 35.35
C SER A 314 -45.42 -10.52 36.27
N ASN A 315 -46.17 -10.88 37.31
CA ASN A 315 -45.68 -11.63 38.47
C ASN A 315 -44.39 -11.02 39.06
N GLY A 316 -44.30 -9.70 39.10
CA GLY A 316 -43.14 -8.97 39.61
C GLY A 316 -41.90 -8.97 38.71
N GLU A 317 -41.96 -9.54 37.50
CA GLU A 317 -40.81 -9.59 36.59
C GLU A 317 -41.13 -9.04 35.20
N VAL A 318 -40.11 -8.51 34.53
CA VAL A 318 -40.14 -8.15 33.10
C VAL A 318 -38.77 -8.44 32.49
N THR A 319 -38.74 -8.89 31.24
CA THR A 319 -37.49 -9.17 30.52
C THR A 319 -37.41 -8.41 29.22
N LYS A 320 -36.19 -8.13 28.76
CA LYS A 320 -35.92 -7.52 27.46
C LYS A 320 -34.54 -7.94 26.95
N GLU A 321 -34.46 -8.25 25.66
CA GLU A 321 -33.18 -8.49 24.98
C GLU A 321 -32.46 -7.15 24.77
N LEU A 322 -31.27 -7.03 25.34
CA LEU A 322 -30.48 -5.79 25.29
C LEU A 322 -29.00 -6.12 25.07
N LEU A 323 -28.26 -5.19 24.46
CA LEU A 323 -26.81 -5.33 24.37
C LEU A 323 -26.18 -5.37 25.78
N PRO A 324 -25.14 -6.19 26.01
CA PRO A 324 -24.51 -6.36 27.31
C PRO A 324 -23.63 -5.15 27.65
N VAL A 325 -24.25 -4.07 28.11
CA VAL A 325 -23.60 -2.81 28.48
C VAL A 325 -23.88 -2.45 29.93
N ASN A 326 -23.14 -1.47 30.46
CA ASN A 326 -23.54 -0.80 31.71
C ASN A 326 -24.79 0.03 31.44
N LEU A 327 -25.87 -0.29 32.13
CA LEU A 327 -27.19 0.29 31.89
C LEU A 327 -27.79 0.80 33.20
N THR A 328 -28.35 2.01 33.18
CA THR A 328 -29.19 2.51 34.28
C THR A 328 -30.64 2.20 33.98
N LEU A 329 -31.29 1.52 34.92
CA LEU A 329 -32.70 1.16 34.87
C LEU A 329 -33.46 1.90 35.95
N ARG A 330 -34.73 2.21 35.67
CA ARG A 330 -35.68 2.84 36.58
C ARG A 330 -36.89 1.93 36.74
N ALA A 331 -37.29 1.67 37.97
CA ALA A 331 -38.58 1.08 38.29
C ALA A 331 -39.50 2.16 38.88
N ILE A 332 -40.79 2.13 38.53
CA ILE A 332 -41.81 3.07 38.99
C ILE A 332 -43.02 2.29 39.49
N VAL A 333 -43.42 2.54 40.73
CA VAL A 333 -44.60 1.96 41.39
C VAL A 333 -45.46 3.13 41.90
N GLY A 334 -46.61 3.35 41.26
CA GLY A 334 -47.44 4.53 41.53
C GLY A 334 -46.66 5.83 41.25
N THR A 335 -46.43 6.64 42.28
CA THR A 335 -45.66 7.89 42.21
C THR A 335 -44.20 7.74 42.65
N ILE A 336 -43.79 6.57 43.13
CA ILE A 336 -42.44 6.31 43.66
C ILE A 336 -41.57 5.74 42.54
N GLN A 337 -40.33 6.21 42.42
CA GLN A 337 -39.35 5.69 41.47
C GLN A 337 -38.02 5.38 42.14
N GLN A 338 -37.33 4.36 41.66
CA GLN A 338 -35.96 4.01 42.05
C GLN A 338 -35.11 3.74 40.80
N ASP A 339 -33.85 4.16 40.83
CA ASP A 339 -32.88 3.96 39.75
C ASP A 339 -31.75 3.05 40.22
N LYS A 340 -31.31 2.11 39.36
CA LYS A 340 -30.14 1.26 39.59
C LYS A 340 -29.33 1.12 38.32
N THR A 341 -28.02 1.21 38.44
CA THR A 341 -27.08 0.93 37.35
C THR A 341 -26.56 -0.49 37.47
N GLN A 342 -26.62 -1.25 36.37
CA GLN A 342 -26.20 -2.64 36.30
C GLN A 342 -25.30 -2.86 35.09
N ASN A 343 -24.21 -3.60 35.29
CA ASN A 343 -23.44 -4.16 34.18
C ASN A 343 -24.14 -5.41 33.66
N LEU A 344 -24.79 -5.32 32.49
CA LEU A 344 -25.52 -6.43 31.90
C LEU A 344 -24.59 -7.52 31.33
N LEU A 345 -23.31 -7.23 31.10
CA LEU A 345 -22.33 -8.23 30.68
C LEU A 345 -22.03 -9.24 31.78
N THR A 346 -21.93 -8.78 33.03
CA THR A 346 -21.57 -9.64 34.17
C THR A 346 -22.78 -10.15 34.93
N ASN A 347 -23.86 -9.37 34.99
CA ASN A 347 -25.10 -9.79 35.62
C ASN A 347 -26.30 -9.13 34.91
N PRO A 348 -27.10 -9.87 34.13
CA PRO A 348 -28.27 -9.34 33.44
C PRO A 348 -29.52 -9.19 34.33
N PHE A 349 -29.44 -9.57 35.62
CA PHE A 349 -30.53 -9.51 36.57
C PHE A 349 -30.45 -8.28 37.49
N VAL A 350 -31.56 -7.54 37.59
CA VAL A 350 -31.71 -6.35 38.42
C VAL A 350 -32.94 -6.49 39.30
N GLU A 351 -32.79 -6.26 40.60
CA GLU A 351 -33.89 -6.33 41.56
C GLU A 351 -34.12 -4.96 42.19
N PHE A 352 -35.39 -4.56 42.33
CA PHE A 352 -35.85 -3.38 43.06
C PHE A 352 -36.78 -3.80 44.19
N THR A 353 -36.68 -3.10 45.33
CA THR A 353 -37.51 -3.31 46.52
C THR A 353 -38.16 -1.99 46.89
N PHE A 354 -39.48 -1.93 46.92
CA PHE A 354 -40.27 -0.72 47.23
C PHE A 354 -40.92 -0.79 48.61
#